data_AF-A0A849R2B5-F1
#
_entry.id   AF-A0A849R2B5-F1
#
_cell.length_a   1.000
_cell.length_b   1.000
_cell.length_c   1.000
_cell.angle_alpha   90.00
_cell.angle_beta   90.00
_cell.angle_gamma   90.00
#
_symmetry.space_group_name_H-M   'P 1'
#
loop_
_entity.id
_entity.type
_entity.pdbx_description
1 polymer ?
#
loop_
_entity_poly.entity_id
_entity_poly.type
_entity_poly.pdbx_seq_one_letter_code
_entity_poly.pdbx_strand_id
1 'polypeptide(L)'
;MKPIVYLESSVISYLTARPNRDVVIAGRQAITLDWWENQRNRFELRISILVEEEISRGDPKAAQIRLETVADIASLTISDEATKVADLLLANGAVPVGS
;
A
#
# COMPACT_ATOMS: atom_id res chain seq x y z
N MET A 1 10.64 19.66 -8.08
CA MET A 1 10.34 18.22 -8.08
C MET A 1 9.19 17.95 -7.13
N LYS A 2 8.29 17.02 -7.45
CA LYS A 2 7.26 16.58 -6.48
C LYS A 2 7.92 15.68 -5.45
N PRO A 3 7.57 15.77 -4.15
CA PRO A 3 7.99 14.79 -3.16
C PRO A 3 7.43 13.41 -3.50
N ILE A 4 8.20 12.36 -3.20
CA ILE A 4 7.80 10.96 -3.41
C ILE A 4 7.02 10.47 -2.20
N VAL A 5 5.91 9.77 -2.42
CA VAL A 5 5.15 9.07 -1.37
C VAL A 5 5.00 7.60 -1.75
N TYR A 6 5.37 6.74 -0.81
CA TYR A 6 5.15 5.31 -0.90
C TYR A 6 3.76 4.95 -0.37
N LEU A 7 3.01 4.12 -1.11
CA LEU A 7 1.68 3.68 -0.75
C LEU A 7 1.70 2.22 -0.29
N GLU A 8 1.23 1.98 0.92
CA GLU A 8 1.03 0.65 1.48
C GLU A 8 -0.28 0.01 1.01
N SER A 9 -0.34 -1.32 1.03
CA SER A 9 -1.50 -2.12 0.59
C SER A 9 -2.81 -1.79 1.31
N SER A 10 -2.72 -1.35 2.57
CA SER A 10 -3.88 -0.93 3.37
C SER A 10 -4.56 0.32 2.82
N VAL A 11 -3.80 1.29 2.28
CA VAL A 11 -4.34 2.50 1.64
C VAL A 11 -5.17 2.10 0.43
N ILE A 12 -4.63 1.23 -0.43
CA ILE A 12 -5.34 0.74 -1.62
C ILE A 12 -6.59 -0.05 -1.21
N SER A 13 -6.48 -0.87 -0.16
CA SER A 13 -7.60 -1.65 0.34
C SER A 13 -8.72 -0.78 0.93
N TYR A 14 -8.40 0.29 1.66
CA TYR A 14 -9.43 1.23 2.16
C TYR A 14 -10.08 2.03 1.03
N LEU A 15 -9.30 2.42 0.02
CA LEU A 15 -9.78 3.18 -1.13
C LEU A 15 -10.83 2.41 -1.94
N THR A 16 -10.58 1.12 -2.19
CA THR A 16 -11.44 0.31 -3.09
C THR A 16 -12.50 -0.49 -2.34
N ALA A 17 -12.42 -0.58 -1.02
CA ALA A 17 -13.39 -1.33 -0.22
C ALA A 17 -14.77 -0.68 -0.23
N ARG A 18 -15.81 -1.51 -0.12
CA ARG A 18 -17.19 -1.02 0.06
C ARG A 18 -17.29 -0.19 1.35
N PRO A 19 -18.15 0.84 1.40
CA PRO A 19 -18.38 1.60 2.63
C PRO A 19 -18.69 0.68 3.81
N ASN A 20 -17.91 0.81 4.89
CA ASN A 20 -18.09 0.04 6.10
C ASN A 20 -19.00 0.80 7.09
N ARG A 21 -19.72 0.06 7.94
CA ARG A 21 -20.57 0.64 9.01
C ARG A 21 -19.81 0.82 10.32
N ASP A 22 -18.70 0.10 10.50
CA ASP A 22 -17.80 0.33 11.61
C ASP A 22 -17.19 1.72 11.48
N VAL A 23 -17.36 2.56 12.52
CA VAL A 23 -16.97 3.97 12.49
C VAL A 23 -15.46 4.14 12.30
N VAL A 24 -14.65 3.25 12.86
CA VAL A 24 -13.19 3.32 12.73
C VAL A 24 -12.77 2.99 11.31
N ILE A 25 -13.33 1.94 10.73
CA ILE A 25 -13.05 1.55 9.34
C ILE A 25 -13.56 2.63 8.38
N ALA A 26 -14.79 3.11 8.57
CA ALA A 26 -15.38 4.18 7.77
C ALA A 26 -14.53 5.46 7.82
N GLY A 27 -14.00 5.83 8.98
CA GLY A 27 -13.08 6.96 9.14
C GLY A 27 -11.80 6.79 8.32
N ARG A 28 -11.19 5.59 8.33
CA ARG A 28 -10.00 5.29 7.51
C ARG A 28 -10.30 5.35 6.01
N GLN A 29 -11.47 4.85 5.59
CA GLN A 29 -11.94 4.96 4.21
C GLN A 29 -12.12 6.42 3.78
N ALA A 30 -12.75 7.23 4.63
CA ALA A 30 -12.99 8.65 4.35
C ALA A 30 -11.68 9.44 4.22
N ILE A 31 -10.74 9.25 5.15
CA ILE A 31 -9.42 9.93 5.11
C ILE A 31 -8.63 9.49 3.87
N THR A 32 -8.66 8.19 3.54
CA THR A 32 -7.96 7.66 2.38
C THR A 32 -8.53 8.22 1.08
N LEU A 33 -9.86 8.27 0.96
CA LEU A 33 -10.54 8.85 -0.20
C LEU A 33 -10.25 10.34 -0.34
N ASP A 34 -10.33 11.12 0.75
CA ASP A 34 -10.01 12.55 0.74
C ASP A 34 -8.58 12.81 0.28
N TRP A 35 -7.60 12.07 0.83
CA TRP A 35 -6.22 12.19 0.40
C TRP A 35 -6.02 11.81 -1.07
N TRP A 36 -6.67 10.73 -1.51
CA TRP A 36 -6.58 10.26 -2.89
C TRP A 36 -7.12 11.30 -3.88
N GLU A 37 -8.30 11.85 -3.64
CA GLU A 37 -8.92 12.82 -4.55
C GLU A 37 -8.22 14.19 -4.49
N ASN A 38 -7.87 14.65 -3.29
CA ASN A 38 -7.47 16.05 -3.10
C ASN A 38 -5.96 16.26 -3.00
N GLN A 39 -5.17 15.25 -2.64
CA GLN A 39 -3.75 15.44 -2.32
C GLN A 39 -2.80 14.65 -3.22
N ARG A 40 -3.18 13.49 -3.76
CA ARG A 40 -2.25 12.57 -4.44
C ARG A 40 -1.45 13.23 -5.58
N ASN A 41 -2.08 14.17 -6.30
CA ASN A 41 -1.46 14.85 -7.45
C ASN A 41 -0.30 15.77 -7.07
N ARG A 42 -0.14 16.08 -5.78
CA ARG A 42 0.99 16.85 -5.24
C ARG A 42 2.26 16.01 -5.11
N PHE A 43 2.14 14.69 -5.22
CA PHE A 43 3.21 13.73 -5.00
C PHE A 43 3.53 12.95 -6.28
N GLU A 44 4.70 12.35 -6.25
CA GLU A 44 5.06 11.25 -7.14
C GLU A 44 4.82 9.95 -6.39
N LEU A 45 3.83 9.17 -6.85
CA LEU A 45 3.41 7.95 -6.16
C LEU A 45 4.32 6.78 -6.50
N ARG A 46 4.54 5.92 -5.50
CA ARG A 46 5.29 4.67 -5.61
C ARG A 46 4.64 3.56 -4.81
N ILE A 47 4.72 2.33 -5.32
CA ILE A 47 4.40 1.09 -4.59
C ILE A 47 5.61 0.15 -4.66
N SER A 48 5.50 -1.05 -4.10
CA SER A 48 6.48 -2.13 -4.30
C SER A 48 5.80 -3.37 -4.85
N ILE A 49 6.60 -4.30 -5.36
CA ILE A 49 6.11 -5.62 -5.78
C ILE A 49 5.42 -6.39 -4.64
N LEU A 50 5.84 -6.18 -3.38
CA LEU A 50 5.17 -6.78 -2.22
C LEU A 50 3.75 -6.23 -2.05
N VAL A 51 3.54 -4.93 -2.28
CA VAL A 51 2.20 -4.34 -2.25
C VAL A 51 1.33 -4.91 -3.36
N GLU A 52 1.86 -5.07 -4.58
CA GLU A 52 1.16 -5.71 -5.71
C GLU A 52 0.75 -7.15 -5.35
N GLU A 53 1.66 -7.93 -4.76
CA GLU A 53 1.38 -9.28 -4.29
C GLU A 53 0.29 -9.30 -3.22
N GLU A 54 0.31 -8.40 -2.24
CA GLU A 54 -0.70 -8.35 -1.19
C GLU A 54 -2.09 -7.98 -1.73
N ILE A 55 -2.18 -6.97 -2.59
CA ILE A 55 -3.46 -6.51 -3.14
C ILE A 55 -4.03 -7.47 -4.21
N SER A 56 -3.21 -8.38 -4.73
CA SER A 56 -3.67 -9.43 -5.65
C SER A 56 -4.41 -10.59 -4.95
N ARG A 57 -4.27 -10.73 -3.62
CA ARG A 57 -4.82 -11.86 -2.85
C ARG A 57 -6.28 -11.61 -2.41
N GLY A 58 -7.04 -12.67 -2.22
CA GLY A 58 -8.40 -12.62 -1.67
C GLY A 58 -9.48 -12.77 -2.74
N ASP A 59 -10.61 -12.06 -2.59
CA ASP A 59 -11.70 -12.10 -3.57
C ASP A 59 -11.22 -11.61 -4.94
N PRO A 60 -11.36 -12.40 -6.03
CA PRO A 60 -10.80 -12.06 -7.34
C PRO A 60 -11.31 -10.72 -7.89
N LYS A 61 -12.58 -10.38 -7.64
CA LYS A 61 -13.15 -9.12 -8.13
C LYS A 61 -12.60 -7.92 -7.36
N ALA A 62 -12.47 -8.04 -6.05
CA ALA A 62 -11.85 -7.00 -5.22
C ALA A 62 -10.36 -6.83 -5.53
N ALA A 63 -9.64 -7.94 -5.74
CA ALA A 63 -8.23 -7.92 -6.14
C ALA A 63 -8.04 -7.20 -7.48
N GLN A 64 -8.88 -7.50 -8.48
CA GLN A 64 -8.83 -6.84 -9.78
C GLN A 64 -8.99 -5.31 -9.66
N ILE A 65 -9.97 -4.84 -8.87
CA ILE A 65 -10.18 -3.41 -8.66
C ILE A 65 -8.95 -2.75 -8.02
N ARG A 66 -8.31 -3.40 -7.04
CA ARG A 66 -7.10 -2.87 -6.39
C ARG A 66 -5.94 -2.78 -7.37
N LEU A 67 -5.72 -3.82 -8.18
CA LEU A 67 -4.66 -3.83 -9.19
C LEU A 67 -4.88 -2.75 -10.26
N GLU A 68 -6.12 -2.60 -10.75
CA GLU A 68 -6.48 -1.53 -11.70
C GLU A 68 -6.23 -0.13 -11.11
N THR A 69 -6.50 0.05 -9.82
CA THR A 69 -6.31 1.34 -9.12
C THR A 69 -4.85 1.79 -9.09
N VAL A 70 -3.90 0.84 -9.12
CA VAL A 70 -2.46 1.14 -9.03
C VAL A 70 -1.69 0.88 -10.33
N ALA A 71 -2.38 0.51 -11.42
CA ALA A 71 -1.74 0.07 -12.66
C ALA A 71 -0.76 1.10 -13.27
N ASP A 72 -1.04 2.40 -13.07
CA ASP A 72 -0.19 3.50 -13.57
C ASP A 72 0.82 4.00 -12.52
N ILE A 73 0.92 3.36 -11.36
CA ILE A 73 1.85 3.75 -10.28
C ILE A 73 3.12 2.93 -10.40
N ALA A 74 4.27 3.62 -10.48
CA ALA A 74 5.55 2.95 -10.61
C ALA A 74 5.90 2.12 -9.37
N SER A 75 6.25 0.85 -9.61
CA SER A 75 6.74 -0.07 -8.58
C SER A 75 8.23 0.14 -8.33
N LEU A 76 8.62 0.14 -7.05
CA LEU A 76 9.99 0.20 -6.60
C LEU A 76 10.62 -1.19 -6.65
N THR A 77 11.81 -1.27 -7.24
CA THR A 77 12.63 -2.48 -7.19
C THR A 77 13.17 -2.68 -5.78
N ILE A 78 13.05 -3.91 -5.27
CA ILE A 78 13.71 -4.31 -4.02
C ILE A 78 15.20 -4.44 -4.30
N SER A 79 16.04 -3.65 -3.62
CA SER A 79 17.48 -3.72 -3.77
C SER A 79 18.10 -4.71 -2.77
N ASP A 80 19.30 -5.20 -3.09
CA ASP A 80 20.05 -6.09 -2.19
C ASP A 80 20.34 -5.43 -0.83
N GLU A 81 20.53 -4.11 -0.80
CA GLU A 81 20.71 -3.34 0.43
C GLU A 81 19.44 -3.35 1.28
N ALA A 82 18.27 -3.20 0.68
CA ALA A 82 17.00 -3.26 1.39
C ALA A 82 16.80 -4.64 2.02
N THR A 83 17.11 -5.71 1.28
CA THR A 83 17.06 -7.10 1.79
C THR A 83 18.01 -7.29 2.96
N LYS A 84 19.26 -6.82 2.86
CA LYS A 84 20.24 -6.89 3.96
C LYS A 84 19.75 -6.17 5.22
N VAL A 85 19.12 -5.00 5.07
CA VAL A 85 18.55 -4.27 6.21
C VAL A 85 17.40 -5.07 6.84
N ALA A 86 16.51 -5.64 6.03
CA ALA A 86 15.42 -6.48 6.52
C ALA A 86 15.94 -7.70 7.31
N ASP A 87 16.96 -8.38 6.80
CA ASP A 87 17.61 -9.51 7.47
C ASP A 87 18.21 -9.11 8.82
N LEU A 88 18.84 -7.93 8.90
CA LEU A 88 19.38 -7.39 10.15
C LEU A 88 18.27 -7.06 11.15
N LEU A 89 17.15 -6.52 10.71
CA LEU A 89 16.01 -6.24 11.59
C LEU A 89 15.44 -7.51 12.21
N LEU A 90 15.33 -8.59 11.43
CA LEU A 90 14.90 -9.90 11.91
C LEU A 90 15.92 -10.52 12.85
N ALA A 91 17.20 -10.55 12.47
CA ALA A 91 18.27 -11.16 13.25
C ALA A 91 18.46 -10.48 14.63
N ASN A 92 18.21 -9.18 14.73
CA ASN A 92 18.31 -8.42 15.98
C ASN A 92 16.99 -8.35 16.76
N GLY A 93 15.92 -9.01 16.30
CA GLY A 93 14.62 -9.03 16.98
C GLY A 93 13.88 -7.69 16.97
N ALA A 94 14.26 -6.76 16.07
CA ALA A 94 13.51 -5.53 15.86
C ALA A 94 12.17 -5.81 15.16
N VAL A 95 12.10 -6.88 14.38
CA VAL A 95 10.88 -7.44 13.77
C VAL A 95 10.75 -8.92 14.21
N PRO A 96 9.56 -9.38 14.62
CA PRO A 96 9.35 -10.78 15.00
C PRO A 96 9.57 -11.75 13.83
N VAL A 97 10.11 -12.93 14.13
CA VAL A 97 10.25 -14.01 13.15
C VAL A 97 8.87 -14.52 12.72
N GLY A 98 8.64 -14.61 11.40
CA GLY A 98 7.37 -15.05 10.82
C GLY A 98 6.32 -13.95 10.67
N SER A 99 6.73 -12.69 10.76
CA SER A 99 5.91 -11.53 10.35
C SER A 99 5.67 -11.49 8.84
#